data_AF-A0A537Y1J2-F1
#
_entry.id   AF-A0A537Y1J2-F1
#
_cell.length_a   1.000
_cell.length_b   1.000
_cell.length_c   1.000
_cell.angle_alpha   90.00
_cell.angle_beta   90.00
_cell.angle_gamma   90.00
#
_symmetry.space_group_name_H-M   'P 1'
#
loop_
_entity.id
_entity.type
_entity.pdbx_description
1 polymer ?
#
loop_
_entity_poly.entity_id
_entity_poly.type
_entity_poly.pdbx_seq_one_letter_code
_entity_poly.pdbx_strand_id
1 'polypeptide(L)'
;ENNVAYCSSSATTQLKPITPLSYDWSALKTAVNAMETTGGTNQAVGLAWGWQTLLQNSPVPAPAETGITTYNRVIILLSDGLNTEDRWPDYGNGSTQTTSGSGQFPGLIDARQKLMCDNLKNAKDSKGNTMYMIYTIQVNTSSPADPTSTILQYCASSPDKFYMLTSSTQIVTTFRSIGTALSQLRVAM
;
A
#
# COMPACT_ATOMS: atom_id res chain seq x y z
N GLU A 1 6.03 13.85 16.73
CA GLU A 1 5.68 13.95 15.29
C GLU A 1 4.52 14.92 15.05
N ASN A 2 3.51 14.99 15.94
CA ASN A 2 2.27 15.78 15.79
C ASN A 2 2.36 17.32 15.92
N ASN A 3 3.45 17.96 15.53
CA ASN A 3 3.51 19.44 15.47
C ASN A 3 4.14 19.97 14.18
N VAL A 4 4.40 19.09 13.21
CA VAL A 4 4.99 19.45 11.91
C VAL A 4 3.99 19.06 10.84
N ALA A 5 3.39 20.07 10.18
CA ALA A 5 2.57 19.81 9.01
C ALA A 5 3.47 19.34 7.86
N TYR A 6 3.45 18.05 7.51
CA TYR A 6 4.26 17.47 6.43
C TYR A 6 3.91 17.99 5.01
N CYS A 7 2.82 18.76 4.90
CA CYS A 7 2.41 19.46 3.68
C CYS A 7 2.72 20.97 3.71
N SER A 8 3.39 21.49 4.76
CA SER A 8 3.81 22.89 4.81
C SER A 8 4.98 23.13 3.85
N SER A 9 4.96 24.23 3.09
CA SER A 9 6.08 24.64 2.24
C SER A 9 7.38 24.88 3.02
N SER A 10 7.28 25.04 4.34
CA SER A 10 8.40 25.20 5.29
C SER A 10 8.77 23.94 6.09
N ALA A 11 8.09 22.80 5.89
CA ALA A 11 8.46 21.55 6.55
C ALA A 11 9.74 20.96 5.90
N THR A 12 10.68 20.51 6.73
CA THR A 12 11.98 20.00 6.28
C THR A 12 11.90 18.63 5.60
N THR A 13 10.81 17.87 5.83
CA THR A 13 10.51 16.61 5.13
C THR A 13 9.16 16.73 4.42
N GLN A 14 9.14 17.40 3.26
CA GLN A 14 7.96 17.41 2.41
C GLN A 14 7.69 16.00 1.88
N LEU A 15 6.42 15.56 1.97
CA LEU A 15 5.95 14.38 1.27
C LEU A 15 6.34 14.49 -0.22
N LYS A 16 6.93 13.43 -0.77
CA LYS A 16 7.29 13.40 -2.18
C LYS A 16 6.02 13.31 -3.04
N PRO A 17 5.97 13.98 -4.22
CA PRO A 17 4.86 13.82 -5.14
C PRO A 17 4.64 12.35 -5.53
N ILE A 18 3.39 11.97 -5.74
CA ILE A 18 3.06 10.67 -6.33
C ILE A 18 3.69 10.58 -7.71
N THR A 19 4.45 9.51 -7.95
CA THR A 19 5.01 9.22 -9.27
C THR A 19 3.98 8.43 -10.09
N PRO A 20 3.54 8.93 -11.26
CA PRO A 20 2.61 8.20 -12.13
C PRO A 20 3.22 6.89 -12.63
N LEU A 21 2.37 5.98 -13.12
CA LEU A 21 2.83 4.78 -13.82
C LEU A 21 3.70 5.17 -15.03
N SER A 22 4.90 4.61 -15.11
CA SER A 22 5.87 4.95 -16.14
C SER A 22 6.81 3.78 -16.42
N TYR A 23 7.40 3.77 -17.62
CA TYR A 23 8.51 2.90 -17.99
C TYR A 23 9.88 3.56 -17.78
N ASP A 24 9.92 4.80 -17.27
CA ASP A 24 11.16 5.49 -16.92
C ASP A 24 11.74 4.94 -15.60
N TRP A 25 12.50 3.86 -15.72
CA TRP A 25 13.16 3.21 -14.60
C TRP A 25 14.16 4.11 -13.86
N SER A 26 14.72 5.12 -14.54
CA SER A 26 15.67 6.05 -13.92
C SER A 26 14.92 7.02 -13.00
N ALA A 27 13.82 7.60 -13.50
CA ALA A 27 12.95 8.47 -12.71
C ALA A 27 12.33 7.73 -11.51
N LEU A 28 11.86 6.49 -11.72
CA LEU A 28 11.31 5.66 -10.63
C LEU A 28 12.33 5.38 -9.53
N LYS A 29 13.57 4.99 -9.89
CA LYS A 29 14.65 4.78 -8.91
C LYS A 29 15.01 6.06 -8.18
N THR A 30 15.05 7.18 -8.89
CA THR A 30 15.33 8.50 -8.31
C THR A 30 14.27 8.88 -7.28
N ALA A 31 12.98 8.68 -7.61
CA ALA A 31 11.89 8.95 -6.69
C ALA A 31 11.97 8.07 -5.43
N VAL A 32 12.23 6.76 -5.59
CA VAL A 32 12.37 5.82 -4.48
C VAL A 32 13.54 6.20 -3.56
N ASN A 33 14.71 6.52 -4.14
CA ASN A 33 15.89 6.89 -3.37
C ASN A 33 15.74 8.23 -2.63
N ALA A 34 14.82 9.08 -3.08
CA ALA A 34 14.53 10.35 -2.44
C ALA A 34 13.50 10.24 -1.30
N MET A 35 12.92 9.07 -1.04
CA MET A 35 11.96 8.89 0.05
C MET A 35 12.68 8.90 1.40
N GLU A 36 12.15 9.69 2.33
CA GLU A 36 12.58 9.75 3.72
C GLU A 36 11.39 9.36 4.60
N THR A 37 11.63 8.53 5.62
CA THR A 37 10.59 8.12 6.57
C THR A 37 10.29 9.26 7.53
N THR A 38 9.01 9.57 7.75
CA THR A 38 8.58 10.64 8.65
C THR A 38 7.13 10.45 9.09
N GLY A 39 6.81 10.83 10.34
CA GLY A 39 5.45 10.75 10.88
C GLY A 39 4.99 9.33 11.18
N GLY A 40 3.70 9.20 11.52
CA GLY A 40 3.05 7.92 11.77
C GLY A 40 2.45 7.28 10.50
N THR A 41 1.72 6.19 10.72
CA THR A 41 1.31 5.30 9.64
C THR A 41 -0.20 5.35 9.40
N ASN A 42 -0.60 5.66 8.17
CA ASN A 42 -1.97 5.54 7.68
C ASN A 42 -1.99 4.80 6.33
N GLN A 43 -1.99 3.47 6.41
CA GLN A 43 -1.94 2.60 5.24
C GLN A 43 -3.14 2.81 4.31
N ALA A 44 -4.31 3.17 4.86
CA ALA A 44 -5.52 3.42 4.07
C ALA A 44 -5.34 4.59 3.08
N VAL A 45 -4.65 5.66 3.48
CA VAL A 45 -4.33 6.80 2.60
C VAL A 45 -3.36 6.37 1.50
N GLY A 46 -2.31 5.60 1.85
CA GLY A 46 -1.37 5.06 0.87
C GLY A 46 -2.06 4.15 -0.16
N LEU A 47 -2.96 3.28 0.30
CA LEU A 47 -3.76 2.40 -0.56
C LEU A 47 -4.71 3.19 -1.47
N ALA A 48 -5.33 4.27 -0.96
CA ALA A 48 -6.18 5.13 -1.76
C ALA A 48 -5.41 5.75 -2.92
N TRP A 49 -4.24 6.33 -2.64
CA TRP A 49 -3.39 6.93 -3.68
C TRP A 49 -2.85 5.88 -4.66
N GLY A 50 -2.41 4.73 -4.15
CA GLY A 50 -1.98 3.61 -5.00
C GLY A 50 -3.09 3.07 -5.90
N TRP A 51 -4.34 3.11 -5.46
CA TRP A 51 -5.49 2.77 -6.30
C TRP A 51 -5.75 3.86 -7.35
N GLN A 52 -5.71 5.15 -6.98
CA GLN A 52 -5.92 6.25 -7.92
C GLN A 52 -4.94 6.24 -9.09
N THR A 53 -3.68 5.85 -8.89
CA THR A 53 -2.69 5.75 -9.99
C THR A 53 -2.99 4.63 -11.00
N LEU A 54 -3.92 3.73 -10.69
CA LEU A 54 -4.37 2.66 -11.59
C LEU A 54 -5.65 3.04 -12.36
N LEU A 55 -6.24 4.20 -12.10
CA LEU A 55 -7.45 4.69 -12.76
C LEU A 55 -7.09 5.67 -13.88
N GLN A 56 -7.90 5.74 -14.93
CA GLN A 56 -7.63 6.62 -16.09
C GLN A 56 -8.11 8.08 -15.88
N ASN A 57 -8.61 8.43 -14.70
CA ASN A 57 -9.09 9.76 -14.38
C ASN A 57 -8.05 10.60 -13.61
N SER A 58 -8.26 11.91 -13.57
CA SER A 58 -7.49 12.83 -12.72
C SER A 58 -7.59 12.43 -11.24
N PRO A 59 -6.57 12.72 -10.40
CA PRO A 59 -5.44 13.63 -10.67
C PRO A 59 -4.19 12.97 -11.29
N VAL A 60 -4.07 11.64 -11.27
CA VAL A 60 -2.90 10.91 -11.79
C VAL A 60 -3.38 9.82 -12.75
N PRO A 61 -3.79 10.19 -13.99
CA PRO A 61 -4.40 9.25 -14.90
C PRO A 61 -3.38 8.19 -15.35
N ALA A 62 -3.74 6.93 -15.16
CA ALA A 62 -3.06 5.80 -15.76
C ALA A 62 -3.14 5.88 -17.30
N PRO A 63 -2.12 5.38 -18.02
CA PRO A 63 -2.20 5.20 -19.46
C PRO A 63 -3.41 4.36 -19.86
N ALA A 64 -4.04 4.71 -20.99
CA ALA A 64 -5.16 3.95 -21.51
C ALA A 64 -4.73 2.52 -21.86
N GLU A 65 -5.53 1.55 -21.41
CA GLU A 65 -5.34 0.15 -21.76
C GLU A 65 -5.92 -0.17 -23.13
N THR A 66 -5.28 -1.09 -23.86
CA THR A 66 -5.73 -1.55 -25.17
C THR A 66 -6.40 -2.92 -25.07
N GLY A 67 -7.40 -3.20 -25.91
CA GLY A 67 -8.08 -4.50 -25.89
C GLY A 67 -7.23 -5.70 -26.35
N ILE A 68 -6.04 -5.44 -26.89
CA ILE A 68 -5.12 -6.45 -27.45
C ILE A 68 -4.08 -6.96 -26.44
N THR A 69 -3.95 -6.30 -25.28
CA THR A 69 -2.98 -6.67 -24.24
C THR A 69 -3.72 -7.01 -22.96
N THR A 70 -3.31 -8.08 -22.28
CA THR A 70 -3.80 -8.37 -20.93
C THR A 70 -2.98 -7.60 -19.91
N TYR A 71 -3.62 -6.70 -19.17
CA TYR A 71 -2.98 -5.90 -18.12
C TYR A 71 -3.25 -6.50 -16.74
N ASN A 72 -2.19 -6.69 -15.97
CA ASN A 72 -2.29 -7.05 -14.56
C ASN A 72 -2.16 -5.78 -13.73
N ARG A 73 -3.22 -5.41 -13.01
CA ARG A 73 -3.17 -4.28 -12.07
C ARG A 73 -2.78 -4.80 -10.69
N VAL A 74 -1.60 -4.41 -10.24
CA VAL A 74 -0.99 -4.96 -9.02
C VAL A 74 -0.72 -3.83 -8.05
N ILE A 75 -1.16 -4.02 -6.81
CA ILE A 75 -0.84 -3.16 -5.67
C ILE A 75 0.05 -3.97 -4.73
N ILE A 76 1.18 -3.39 -4.31
CA ILE A 76 2.02 -3.95 -3.25
C ILE A 76 2.01 -2.96 -2.10
N LEU A 77 1.36 -3.31 -1.00
CA LEU A 77 1.31 -2.51 0.22
C LEU A 77 2.37 -3.01 1.20
N LEU A 78 3.40 -2.21 1.43
CA LEU A 78 4.47 -2.50 2.39
C LEU A 78 4.35 -1.56 3.59
N SER A 79 4.31 -2.13 4.80
CA SER A 79 4.20 -1.39 6.06
C SER A 79 4.81 -2.20 7.21
N ASP A 80 5.12 -1.55 8.33
CA ASP A 80 5.43 -2.18 9.62
C ASP A 80 4.23 -2.92 10.25
N GLY A 81 3.02 -2.62 9.80
CA GLY A 81 1.80 -3.37 10.08
C GLY A 81 0.78 -2.64 10.96
N LEU A 82 1.19 -1.59 11.65
CA LEU A 82 0.32 -0.81 12.53
C LEU A 82 -0.17 0.45 11.82
N ASN A 83 -1.41 0.85 12.09
CA ASN A 83 -1.94 2.15 11.68
C ASN A 83 -1.99 3.06 12.91
N THR A 84 -1.18 4.11 12.94
CA THR A 84 -0.92 4.90 14.15
C THR A 84 -1.37 6.36 14.04
N GLU A 85 -1.48 6.94 12.85
CA GLU A 85 -1.80 8.37 12.69
C GLU A 85 -2.98 8.62 11.76
N ASP A 86 -3.84 9.56 12.14
CA ASP A 86 -4.94 10.04 11.31
C ASP A 86 -5.07 11.56 11.45
N ARG A 87 -5.76 12.19 10.49
CA ARG A 87 -6.10 13.62 10.57
C ARG A 87 -6.95 13.95 11.80
N TRP A 88 -7.76 13.00 12.26
CA TRP A 88 -8.54 13.08 13.48
C TRP A 88 -7.79 12.39 14.64
N PRO A 89 -7.36 13.13 15.69
CA PRO A 89 -6.57 12.56 16.78
C PRO A 89 -7.23 11.37 17.51
N ASP A 90 -8.56 11.36 17.58
CA ASP A 90 -9.33 10.26 18.17
C ASP A 90 -9.19 8.94 17.37
N TYR A 91 -8.66 8.99 16.15
CA TYR A 91 -8.53 7.87 15.23
C TYR A 91 -7.08 7.38 15.14
N GLY A 92 -6.13 8.20 15.57
CA GLY A 92 -4.69 7.91 15.56
C GLY A 92 -3.90 9.17 15.95
N ASN A 93 -2.91 9.02 16.82
CA ASN A 93 -2.09 10.11 17.35
C ASN A 93 -0.60 9.96 17.01
N GLY A 94 -0.25 9.09 16.05
CA GLY A 94 1.11 8.81 15.63
C GLY A 94 1.94 7.95 16.58
N SER A 95 1.52 7.77 17.84
CA SER A 95 2.33 7.03 18.83
C SER A 95 2.02 5.54 18.87
N THR A 96 0.74 5.17 18.87
CA THR A 96 0.29 3.78 18.95
C THR A 96 -0.96 3.61 18.12
N GLN A 97 -1.28 2.35 17.76
CA GLN A 97 -2.51 2.07 17.07
C GLN A 97 -3.73 2.27 17.99
N THR A 98 -4.60 3.19 17.62
CA THR A 98 -5.89 3.39 18.31
C THR A 98 -6.81 2.20 18.06
N THR A 99 -7.50 1.72 19.10
CA THR A 99 -8.41 0.54 19.05
C THR A 99 -9.79 0.84 19.63
N SER A 100 -10.25 2.09 19.52
CA SER A 100 -11.49 2.58 20.13
C SER A 100 -12.76 2.30 19.30
N GLY A 101 -12.63 1.69 18.13
CA GLY A 101 -13.74 1.30 17.27
C GLY A 101 -14.36 -0.04 17.66
N SER A 102 -15.38 -0.45 16.91
CA SER A 102 -16.10 -1.71 17.09
C SER A 102 -15.99 -2.61 15.86
N GLY A 103 -16.01 -3.93 16.06
CA GLY A 103 -16.03 -4.93 14.99
C GLY A 103 -14.73 -5.73 14.88
N GLN A 104 -14.56 -6.43 13.75
CA GLN A 104 -13.40 -7.30 13.50
C GLN A 104 -12.06 -6.53 13.53
N PHE A 105 -12.07 -5.26 13.13
CA PHE A 105 -10.92 -4.37 13.15
C PHE A 105 -11.25 -3.16 14.03
N PRO A 106 -10.89 -3.16 15.33
CA PRO A 106 -11.26 -2.10 16.26
C PRO A 106 -10.49 -0.80 16.02
N GLY A 107 -9.44 -0.80 15.20
CA GLY A 107 -8.80 0.43 14.76
C GLY A 107 -9.65 1.17 13.73
N LEU A 108 -9.88 2.47 13.93
CA LEU A 108 -10.73 3.26 13.03
C LEU A 108 -10.11 3.42 11.64
N ILE A 109 -8.78 3.49 11.54
CA ILE A 109 -8.06 3.45 10.26
C ILE A 109 -8.21 2.05 9.62
N ASP A 110 -8.00 0.97 10.38
CA ASP A 110 -8.14 -0.40 9.89
C ASP A 110 -9.55 -0.68 9.35
N ALA A 111 -10.58 -0.19 10.03
CA ALA A 111 -11.97 -0.32 9.58
C ALA A 111 -12.19 0.34 8.21
N ARG A 112 -11.58 1.51 7.96
CA ARG A 112 -11.62 2.17 6.64
C ARG A 112 -10.79 1.43 5.60
N GLN A 113 -9.60 0.96 5.98
CA GLN A 113 -8.75 0.14 5.11
C GLN A 113 -9.47 -1.13 4.68
N LYS A 114 -10.22 -1.79 5.59
CA LYS A 114 -11.03 -2.96 5.29
C LYS A 114 -12.03 -2.69 4.17
N LEU A 115 -12.79 -1.61 4.26
CA LEU A 115 -13.78 -1.23 3.24
C LEU A 115 -13.10 -1.01 1.87
N MET A 116 -11.92 -0.40 1.86
CA MET A 116 -11.14 -0.20 0.63
C MET A 116 -10.65 -1.52 0.05
N CYS A 117 -10.13 -2.41 0.89
CA CYS A 117 -9.69 -3.75 0.47
C CYS A 117 -10.86 -4.59 -0.03
N ASP A 118 -12.05 -4.47 0.56
CA ASP A 118 -13.26 -5.12 0.05
C ASP A 118 -13.63 -4.61 -1.34
N ASN A 119 -13.63 -3.29 -1.56
CA ASN A 119 -13.90 -2.70 -2.86
C ASN A 119 -12.90 -3.17 -3.92
N LEU A 120 -11.61 -3.18 -3.61
CA LEU A 120 -10.56 -3.63 -4.54
C LEU A 120 -10.67 -5.13 -4.85
N LYS A 121 -10.89 -5.98 -3.84
CA LYS A 121 -11.04 -7.43 -4.03
C LYS A 121 -12.29 -7.79 -4.82
N ASN A 122 -13.37 -7.02 -4.66
CA ASN A 122 -14.64 -7.24 -5.34
C ASN A 122 -14.70 -6.59 -6.73
N ALA A 123 -13.80 -5.65 -7.06
CA ALA A 123 -13.76 -5.01 -8.36
C ALA A 123 -13.50 -6.01 -9.48
N LYS A 124 -14.34 -5.94 -10.51
CA LYS A 124 -14.25 -6.79 -11.70
C LYS A 124 -14.03 -5.96 -12.96
N ASP A 125 -13.26 -6.49 -13.89
CA ASP A 125 -13.13 -5.92 -15.23
C ASP A 125 -14.40 -6.16 -16.07
N SER A 126 -14.43 -5.63 -17.29
CA SER A 126 -15.55 -5.81 -18.22
C SER A 126 -15.81 -7.27 -18.63
N LYS A 127 -14.88 -8.18 -18.34
CA LYS A 127 -14.98 -9.62 -18.60
C LYS A 127 -15.35 -10.42 -17.34
N GLY A 128 -15.58 -9.75 -16.20
CA GLY A 128 -15.92 -10.39 -14.93
C GLY A 128 -14.72 -10.96 -14.16
N ASN A 129 -13.48 -10.71 -14.59
CA ASN A 129 -12.28 -11.14 -13.89
C ASN A 129 -11.93 -10.18 -12.77
N THR A 130 -11.25 -10.67 -11.73
CA THR A 130 -10.73 -9.81 -10.66
C THR A 130 -9.83 -8.73 -11.25
N MET A 131 -10.15 -7.47 -10.97
CA MET A 131 -9.51 -6.32 -11.60
C MET A 131 -8.15 -5.98 -10.97
N TYR A 132 -7.99 -6.22 -9.66
CA TYR A 132 -6.79 -5.86 -8.90
C TYR A 132 -6.22 -7.05 -8.13
N MET A 133 -4.90 -7.18 -8.15
CA MET A 133 -4.17 -8.11 -7.31
C MET A 133 -3.42 -7.34 -6.23
N ILE A 134 -3.63 -7.69 -4.96
CA ILE A 134 -3.04 -7.02 -3.81
C ILE A 134 -2.06 -7.97 -3.12
N TYR A 135 -0.81 -7.55 -3.05
CA TYR A 135 0.21 -8.11 -2.17
C TYR A 135 0.37 -7.20 -0.97
N THR A 136 0.57 -7.80 0.20
CA THR A 136 0.81 -7.05 1.44
C THR A 136 2.06 -7.59 2.12
N ILE A 137 2.93 -6.69 2.57
CA ILE A 137 4.19 -7.03 3.20
C ILE A 137 4.24 -6.33 4.56
N GLN A 138 4.30 -7.11 5.63
CA GLN A 138 4.57 -6.60 6.97
C GLN A 138 6.07 -6.68 7.25
N VAL A 139 6.71 -5.56 7.57
CA VAL A 139 8.10 -5.49 8.04
C VAL A 139 8.12 -5.39 9.56
N ASN A 140 8.30 -6.53 10.23
CA ASN A 140 8.26 -6.67 11.68
C ASN A 140 9.66 -6.96 12.23
N THR A 141 10.53 -5.95 12.23
CA THR A 141 11.92 -6.03 12.67
C THR A 141 12.13 -5.49 14.09
N SER A 142 11.06 -5.10 14.80
CA SER A 142 11.10 -4.55 16.15
C SER A 142 11.42 -5.63 17.20
N SER A 143 11.92 -5.19 18.36
CA SER A 143 12.18 -6.05 19.52
C SER A 143 11.67 -5.34 20.80
N PRO A 144 10.58 -5.83 21.44
CA PRO A 144 9.79 -6.98 21.04
C PRO A 144 9.10 -6.77 19.68
N ALA A 145 8.84 -7.87 18.97
CA ALA A 145 8.15 -7.82 17.70
C ALA A 145 6.69 -7.39 17.88
N ASP A 146 6.18 -6.62 16.93
CA ASP A 146 4.77 -6.26 16.87
C ASP A 146 3.90 -7.49 16.53
N PRO A 147 2.61 -7.50 16.89
CA PRO A 147 1.71 -8.57 16.45
C PRO A 147 1.60 -8.61 14.92
N THR A 148 1.26 -9.78 14.39
CA THR A 148 0.94 -9.90 12.97
C THR A 148 -0.26 -9.01 12.62
N SER A 149 -0.10 -8.17 11.60
CA SER A 149 -1.12 -7.23 11.17
C SER A 149 -2.27 -7.96 10.49
N THR A 150 -3.37 -8.09 11.22
CA THR A 150 -4.60 -8.75 10.73
C THR A 150 -5.21 -8.01 9.55
N ILE A 151 -5.10 -6.68 9.51
CA ILE A 151 -5.62 -5.88 8.40
C ILE A 151 -4.81 -6.08 7.12
N LEU A 152 -3.47 -6.16 7.20
CA LEU A 152 -2.64 -6.50 6.04
C LEU A 152 -2.96 -7.91 5.53
N GLN A 153 -3.06 -8.91 6.43
CA GLN A 153 -3.47 -10.26 6.05
C GLN A 153 -4.83 -10.30 5.34
N TYR A 154 -5.80 -9.52 5.83
CA TYR A 154 -7.13 -9.43 5.22
C TYR A 154 -7.12 -8.74 3.85
N CYS A 155 -6.25 -7.75 3.67
CA CYS A 155 -6.16 -6.97 2.44
C CYS A 155 -5.46 -7.71 1.29
N ALA A 156 -4.59 -8.68 1.58
CA ALA A 156 -4.02 -9.54 0.56
C ALA A 156 -5.14 -10.22 -0.26
N SER A 157 -4.97 -10.31 -1.59
CA SER A 157 -5.99 -10.95 -2.44
C SER A 157 -6.15 -12.45 -2.15
N SER A 158 -5.12 -13.08 -1.59
CA SER A 158 -5.13 -14.46 -1.12
C SER A 158 -4.05 -14.65 -0.04
N PRO A 159 -4.14 -15.70 0.81
CA PRO A 159 -3.19 -15.90 1.91
C PRO A 159 -1.72 -16.01 1.48
N ASP A 160 -1.44 -16.51 0.27
CA ASP A 160 -0.10 -16.60 -0.34
C ASP A 160 0.50 -15.24 -0.74
N LYS A 161 -0.30 -14.16 -0.68
CA LYS A 161 0.11 -12.80 -1.06
C LYS A 161 0.38 -11.90 0.15
N PHE A 162 0.27 -12.45 1.35
CA PHE A 162 0.75 -11.83 2.57
C PHE A 162 2.16 -12.34 2.89
N TYR A 163 3.10 -11.42 3.08
CA TYR A 163 4.46 -11.73 3.51
C TYR A 163 4.76 -11.05 4.84
N MET A 164 5.28 -11.81 5.79
CA MET A 164 5.81 -11.26 7.04
C MET A 164 7.33 -11.35 7.01
N LEU A 165 7.99 -10.20 7.13
CA LEU A 165 9.44 -10.07 7.13
C LEU A 165 9.90 -9.74 8.54
N THR A 166 10.91 -10.45 9.02
CA THR A 166 11.54 -10.22 10.33
C THR A 166 12.97 -9.69 10.19
N SER A 167 13.43 -9.46 8.96
CA SER A 167 14.71 -8.84 8.64
C SER A 167 14.58 -7.94 7.41
N SER A 168 15.25 -6.79 7.41
CA SER A 168 15.33 -5.86 6.27
C SER A 168 15.89 -6.52 5.00
N THR A 169 16.78 -7.50 5.15
CA THR A 169 17.37 -8.25 4.02
C THR A 169 16.32 -9.03 3.22
N GLN A 170 15.18 -9.38 3.84
CA GLN A 170 14.11 -10.13 3.20
C GLN A 170 13.24 -9.27 2.28
N ILE A 171 13.35 -7.94 2.34
CA ILE A 171 12.58 -7.03 1.47
C ILE A 171 12.95 -7.32 0.00
N VAL A 172 14.25 -7.36 -0.31
CA VAL A 172 14.73 -7.60 -1.67
C VAL A 172 14.33 -8.98 -2.19
N THR A 173 14.42 -10.02 -1.36
CA THR A 173 14.04 -11.39 -1.76
C THR A 173 12.53 -11.52 -1.99
N THR A 174 11.73 -10.84 -1.18
CA THR A 174 10.27 -10.82 -1.31
C THR A 174 9.83 -10.11 -2.60
N PHE A 175 10.36 -8.91 -2.89
CA PHE A 175 10.05 -8.22 -4.14
C PHE A 175 10.51 -9.01 -5.38
N ARG A 176 11.64 -9.73 -5.32
CA ARG A 176 12.06 -10.64 -6.42
C ARG A 176 11.07 -11.79 -6.61
N SER A 177 10.56 -12.35 -5.53
CA SER A 177 9.58 -13.44 -5.59
C SER A 177 8.26 -12.97 -6.21
N ILE A 178 7.75 -11.82 -5.77
CA ILE A 178 6.56 -11.18 -6.36
C ILE A 178 6.79 -10.89 -7.85
N GLY A 179 7.93 -10.28 -8.21
CA GLY A 179 8.26 -9.99 -9.61
C GLY A 179 8.34 -11.23 -10.50
N THR A 180 8.84 -12.35 -9.97
CA THR A 180 8.87 -13.64 -10.67
C THR A 180 7.47 -14.19 -10.89
N ALA A 181 6.61 -14.17 -9.86
CA ALA A 181 5.23 -14.62 -9.97
C ALA A 181 4.43 -13.79 -11.00
N LEU A 182 4.62 -12.47 -11.02
CA LEU A 182 4.01 -11.58 -12.02
C LEU A 182 4.54 -11.82 -13.44
N SER A 183 5.81 -12.22 -13.57
CA SER A 183 6.39 -12.54 -14.88
C SER A 183 5.90 -13.88 -15.42
N GLN A 184 5.68 -14.88 -14.57
CA GLN A 184 5.06 -16.15 -14.98
C GLN A 184 3.62 -15.95 -15.46
N LEU A 185 2.84 -15.12 -14.75
CA LEU A 185 1.52 -14.68 -15.20
C LEU A 185 1.56 -14.03 -16.58
N ARG A 186 2.61 -13.28 -16.91
CA ARG A 186 2.78 -12.66 -18.23
C ARG A 186 3.05 -13.68 -19.35
N VAL A 187 3.72 -14.80 -19.06
CA VAL A 187 4.11 -15.80 -20.08
C VAL A 187 2.99 -16.83 -20.34
N ALA A 188 2.09 -17.04 -19.37
CA ALA A 188 1.02 -18.02 -19.47
C ALA A 188 -0.26 -17.53 -20.18
N MET A 189 -0.27 -16.29 -20.71
CA MET A 189 -1.43 -15.65 -21.34
C MET A 189 -1.30 -15.54 -22.86
#